data_AF-A0A354WQG6-F1
#
_entry.id   AF-A0A354WQG6-F1
#
_cell.length_a   1.000
_cell.length_b   1.000
_cell.length_c   1.000
_cell.angle_alpha   90.00
_cell.angle_beta   90.00
_cell.angle_gamma   90.00
#
_symmetry.space_group_name_H-M   'P 1'
#
loop_
_entity.id
_entity.type
_entity.pdbx_description
1 polymer ?
#
loop_
_entity_poly.entity_id
_entity_poly.type
_entity_poly.pdbx_seq_one_letter_code
_entity_poly.pdbx_strand_id
1 'polypeptide(L)'
;MTLLKYIVGGVVLLGAFGYWFVSQPQMDPLMTETRKKKIEASPHYVNGEFVPMHPHEAVKPTMDFWKEFLFPTPGKTIPKDQMVVKKTDLKSLPADKDVVVWMGHSSFYMQLHGKKILIDPIAATYASPVPLIDKAMDGSNVYGPGDIPDDIDVMVLSHDHWDHLDYDFVRAIEPKVHHVVTGLGNGGYYEKWGYPVEKIHEEDWWTPVKIDDTLTVWVLPTRHFSGRLLHKNQTLYASFAFETPDKKVYYTGDGGYDDRFQEIGKKFGGFDLALIEDGQYNTAWPTVHMMPEESAKAGEELHAKAVIPCHNGKYPLSDHTWKEPYERITEAAKGASYQLLTPRIGETVEIGGDNSGLREWWKEME
;
A
#
# COMPACT_ATOMS: atom_id res chain seq x y z
N MET A 1 -15.74 29.59 -42.05
CA MET A 1 -16.58 29.71 -40.84
C MET A 1 -16.91 28.36 -40.19
N THR A 2 -17.28 27.33 -40.95
CA THR A 2 -17.68 26.02 -40.39
C THR A 2 -16.53 25.24 -39.73
N LEU A 3 -15.34 25.22 -40.34
CA LEU A 3 -14.15 24.57 -39.76
C LEU A 3 -13.72 25.21 -38.43
N LEU A 4 -13.72 26.55 -38.35
CA LEU A 4 -13.41 27.28 -37.12
C LEU A 4 -14.41 26.95 -36.00
N LYS A 5 -15.70 26.80 -36.33
CA LYS A 5 -16.73 26.37 -35.36
C LYS A 5 -16.50 24.95 -34.85
N TYR A 6 -16.08 24.01 -35.72
CA TYR A 6 -15.74 22.65 -35.30
C TYR A 6 -14.49 22.60 -34.43
N ILE A 7 -13.46 23.38 -34.77
CA ILE A 7 -12.24 23.49 -33.96
C ILE A 7 -12.55 24.09 -32.59
N VAL A 8 -13.28 25.20 -32.54
CA VAL A 8 -13.68 25.84 -31.27
C VAL A 8 -14.57 24.90 -30.46
N GLY A 9 -15.54 24.23 -31.08
CA GLY A 9 -16.37 23.23 -30.41
C GLY A 9 -15.57 22.06 -29.85
N GLY A 10 -14.59 21.56 -30.59
CA GLY A 10 -13.69 20.49 -30.14
C GLY A 10 -12.84 20.90 -28.94
N VAL A 11 -12.26 22.11 -28.96
CA VAL A 11 -11.47 22.63 -27.83
C VAL A 11 -12.33 22.82 -26.58
N VAL A 12 -13.55 23.33 -26.72
CA VAL A 12 -14.49 23.48 -25.58
C VAL A 12 -14.84 22.13 -24.99
N LEU A 13 -15.12 21.12 -25.82
CA LEU A 13 -15.42 19.77 -25.35
C LEU A 13 -14.23 19.12 -24.63
N LEU A 14 -13.02 19.27 -25.16
CA LEU A 14 -11.80 18.78 -24.52
C LEU A 14 -11.55 19.48 -23.17
N GLY A 15 -11.74 20.79 -23.12
CA GLY A 15 -11.62 21.56 -21.87
C GLY A 15 -12.66 21.16 -20.83
N ALA A 16 -13.92 20.98 -21.24
CA ALA A 16 -14.99 20.52 -20.37
C ALA A 16 -14.75 19.11 -19.84
N PHE A 17 -14.29 18.20 -20.71
CA PHE A 17 -13.91 16.84 -20.31
C PHE A 17 -12.73 16.86 -19.34
N GLY A 18 -11.68 17.64 -19.64
CA GLY A 18 -10.53 17.79 -18.75
C GLY A 18 -10.94 18.31 -17.37
N TYR A 19 -11.77 19.35 -17.31
CA TYR A 19 -12.31 19.87 -16.06
C TYR A 19 -13.14 18.84 -15.30
N TRP A 20 -14.07 18.15 -15.98
CA TRP A 20 -14.87 17.09 -15.36
C TRP A 20 -13.99 15.95 -14.81
N PHE A 21 -12.96 15.54 -15.56
CA PHE A 21 -12.04 14.47 -15.18
C PHE A 21 -11.23 14.83 -13.93
N VAL A 22 -10.66 16.03 -13.87
CA VAL A 22 -9.90 16.45 -12.68
C VAL A 22 -10.78 16.82 -11.49
N SER A 23 -12.09 17.05 -11.72
CA SER A 23 -13.06 17.33 -10.66
C SER A 23 -13.63 16.06 -10.02
N GLN A 24 -13.22 14.87 -10.46
CA GLN A 24 -13.69 13.62 -9.87
C GLN A 24 -13.32 13.55 -8.37
N PRO A 25 -14.18 12.97 -7.50
CA PRO A 25 -13.96 12.97 -6.06
C PRO A 25 -12.65 12.29 -5.64
N GLN A 26 -12.14 11.38 -6.48
CA GLN A 26 -10.93 10.61 -6.26
C GLN A 26 -9.62 11.39 -6.48
N MET A 27 -9.64 12.56 -7.12
CA MET A 27 -8.43 13.19 -7.67
C MET A 27 -7.56 13.88 -6.63
N ASP A 28 -8.16 14.73 -5.79
CA ASP A 28 -7.46 15.52 -4.78
C ASP A 28 -8.19 15.45 -3.43
N PRO A 29 -7.45 15.49 -2.31
CA PRO A 29 -8.04 15.48 -0.98
C PRO A 29 -8.65 16.84 -0.64
N LEU A 30 -9.59 16.84 0.31
CA LEU A 30 -10.08 18.08 0.90
C LEU A 30 -9.00 18.71 1.80
N MET A 31 -8.42 19.82 1.36
CA MET A 31 -7.46 20.59 2.15
C MET A 31 -8.15 21.74 2.90
N THR A 32 -8.74 21.45 4.07
CA THR A 32 -9.32 22.49 4.95
C THR A 32 -8.22 23.41 5.49
N GLU A 33 -8.59 24.62 5.92
CA GLU A 33 -7.61 25.56 6.50
C GLU A 33 -6.94 24.99 7.77
N THR A 34 -7.66 24.20 8.56
CA THR A 34 -7.08 23.50 9.71
C THR A 34 -6.05 22.46 9.28
N ARG A 35 -6.36 21.66 8.25
CA ARG A 35 -5.45 20.64 7.70
C ARG A 35 -4.20 21.26 7.09
N LYS A 36 -4.36 22.32 6.28
CA LYS A 36 -3.23 23.07 5.72
C LYS A 36 -2.29 23.59 6.80
N LYS A 37 -2.83 24.19 7.87
CA LYS A 37 -2.00 24.66 9.00
C LYS A 37 -1.27 23.51 9.70
N LYS A 38 -1.89 22.33 9.82
CA LYS A 38 -1.24 21.15 10.40
C LYS A 38 -0.09 20.66 9.50
N ILE A 39 -0.33 20.60 8.19
CA ILE A 39 0.68 20.26 7.16
C ILE A 39 1.84 21.26 7.17
N GLU A 40 1.57 22.56 7.10
CA GLU A 40 2.58 23.63 7.09
C GLU A 40 3.42 23.70 8.38
N ALA A 41 2.90 23.14 9.48
CA ALA A 41 3.65 23.04 10.74
C ALA A 41 4.57 21.81 10.80
N SER A 42 4.43 20.85 9.87
CA SER A 42 5.31 19.68 9.79
C SER A 42 6.74 20.09 9.44
N PRO A 43 7.76 19.57 10.14
CA PRO A 43 9.16 19.76 9.73
C PRO A 43 9.49 19.03 8.41
N HIS A 44 8.62 18.14 7.95
CA HIS A 44 8.78 17.36 6.72
C HIS A 44 8.06 17.98 5.52
N TYR A 45 7.30 19.07 5.71
CA TYR A 45 6.67 19.83 4.63
C TYR A 45 7.49 21.08 4.32
N VAL A 46 8.27 21.03 3.25
CA VAL A 46 9.26 22.05 2.88
C VAL A 46 8.93 22.60 1.50
N ASN A 47 8.88 23.93 1.36
CA ASN A 47 8.61 24.61 0.08
C ASN A 47 7.30 24.18 -0.63
N GLY A 48 6.28 23.80 0.13
CA GLY A 48 4.97 23.42 -0.42
C GLY A 48 4.85 21.94 -0.79
N GLU A 49 5.75 21.08 -0.33
CA GLU A 49 5.66 19.63 -0.52
C GLU A 49 6.27 18.84 0.64
N PHE A 50 5.77 17.62 0.86
CA PHE A 50 6.41 16.64 1.75
C PHE A 50 7.68 16.08 1.11
N VAL A 51 8.78 16.09 1.86
CA VAL A 51 10.09 15.63 1.39
C VAL A 51 10.57 14.39 2.16
N PRO A 52 11.23 13.44 1.50
CA PRO A 52 11.75 12.26 2.17
C PRO A 52 12.94 12.62 3.07
N MET A 53 13.20 11.80 4.11
CA MET A 53 14.38 11.97 4.97
C MET A 53 15.69 11.92 4.15
N HIS A 54 15.72 11.03 3.16
CA HIS A 54 16.79 10.92 2.17
C HIS A 54 16.29 11.34 0.79
N PRO A 55 16.88 12.38 0.15
CA PRO A 55 16.43 12.88 -1.14
C PRO A 55 16.32 11.80 -2.22
N HIS A 56 15.35 11.92 -3.11
CA HIS A 56 15.22 11.00 -4.24
C HIS A 56 16.31 11.18 -5.29
N GLU A 57 16.59 10.10 -6.00
CA GLU A 57 17.23 10.17 -7.30
C GLU A 57 16.18 10.48 -8.38
N ALA A 58 16.63 11.03 -9.50
CA ALA A 58 15.74 11.33 -10.60
C ALA A 58 15.18 10.04 -11.21
N VAL A 59 13.85 9.87 -11.14
CA VAL A 59 13.12 8.77 -11.78
C VAL A 59 13.24 8.90 -13.31
N LYS A 60 13.75 7.87 -13.97
CA LYS A 60 14.00 7.88 -15.43
C LYS A 60 13.47 6.61 -16.11
N PRO A 61 12.15 6.48 -16.29
CA PRO A 61 11.57 5.26 -16.82
C PRO A 61 12.03 4.98 -18.25
N THR A 62 12.30 3.71 -18.55
CA THR A 62 12.76 3.26 -19.86
C THR A 62 11.59 3.15 -20.84
N MET A 63 11.89 3.01 -22.14
CA MET A 63 10.85 2.73 -23.14
C MET A 63 10.22 1.35 -22.95
N ASP A 64 11.00 0.37 -22.46
CA ASP A 64 10.51 -0.97 -22.17
C ASP A 64 9.50 -0.94 -21.01
N PHE A 65 9.77 -0.16 -19.96
CA PHE A 65 8.79 0.12 -18.91
C PHE A 65 7.48 0.67 -19.50
N TRP A 66 7.54 1.75 -20.28
CA TRP A 66 6.32 2.36 -20.83
C TRP A 66 5.52 1.40 -21.71
N LYS A 67 6.21 0.53 -22.44
CA LYS A 67 5.58 -0.52 -23.25
C LYS A 67 4.85 -1.53 -22.36
N GLU A 68 5.51 -2.08 -21.35
CA GLU A 68 4.89 -3.08 -20.47
C GLU A 68 3.79 -2.49 -19.58
N PHE A 69 3.95 -1.25 -19.13
CA PHE A 69 2.95 -0.53 -18.33
C PHE A 69 1.63 -0.33 -19.12
N LEU A 70 1.72 0.07 -20.39
CA LEU A 70 0.54 0.25 -21.25
C LEU A 70 0.01 -1.06 -21.83
N PHE A 71 0.88 -2.03 -22.08
CA PHE A 71 0.55 -3.30 -22.72
C PHE A 71 1.28 -4.46 -22.02
N PRO A 72 0.83 -4.89 -20.83
CA PRO A 72 1.47 -5.97 -20.08
C PRO A 72 1.50 -7.27 -20.88
N THR A 73 2.65 -7.95 -20.87
CA THR A 73 2.87 -9.16 -21.66
C THR A 73 2.60 -10.44 -20.83
N PRO A 74 1.63 -11.30 -21.24
CA PRO A 74 1.40 -12.60 -20.60
C PRO A 74 2.62 -13.52 -20.60
N GLY A 75 2.92 -14.12 -19.45
CA GLY A 75 4.12 -14.92 -19.21
C GLY A 75 5.38 -14.10 -18.95
N LYS A 76 5.30 -12.76 -18.94
CA LYS A 76 6.37 -11.86 -18.53
C LYS A 76 5.91 -11.03 -17.32
N THR A 77 5.23 -9.91 -17.54
CA THR A 77 4.82 -8.98 -16.48
C THR A 77 3.49 -9.36 -15.82
N ILE A 78 2.70 -10.24 -16.46
CA ILE A 78 1.52 -10.90 -15.89
C ILE A 78 1.59 -12.41 -16.14
N PRO A 79 0.98 -13.26 -15.30
CA PRO A 79 0.91 -14.71 -15.54
C PRO A 79 0.05 -15.05 -16.77
N LYS A 80 0.27 -16.25 -17.32
CA LYS A 80 -0.69 -16.83 -18.29
C LYS A 80 -1.88 -17.46 -17.57
N ASP A 81 -1.62 -18.02 -16.39
CA ASP A 81 -2.62 -18.63 -15.52
C ASP A 81 -3.32 -17.58 -14.66
N GLN A 82 -4.47 -17.95 -14.09
CA GLN A 82 -5.06 -17.17 -13.00
C GLN A 82 -4.21 -17.29 -11.74
N MET A 83 -4.13 -16.21 -10.96
CA MET A 83 -3.45 -16.21 -9.67
C MET A 83 -3.98 -17.31 -8.76
N VAL A 84 -3.08 -18.09 -8.16
CA VAL A 84 -3.43 -19.13 -7.19
C VAL A 84 -3.85 -18.47 -5.89
N VAL A 85 -5.08 -18.73 -5.47
CA VAL A 85 -5.68 -18.13 -4.27
C VAL A 85 -6.17 -19.19 -3.29
N LYS A 86 -6.19 -18.84 -2.02
CA LYS A 86 -6.80 -19.65 -0.95
C LYS A 86 -7.65 -18.73 -0.08
N LYS A 87 -8.81 -18.32 -0.60
CA LYS A 87 -9.68 -17.34 0.05
C LYS A 87 -10.13 -17.82 1.43
N THR A 88 -9.75 -17.08 2.46
CA THR A 88 -10.23 -17.24 3.83
C THR A 88 -11.49 -16.41 4.03
N ASP A 89 -12.48 -16.92 4.77
CA ASP A 89 -13.61 -16.10 5.20
C ASP A 89 -13.19 -15.24 6.41
N LEU A 90 -12.92 -13.96 6.16
CA LEU A 90 -12.43 -13.02 7.19
C LEU A 90 -13.40 -12.86 8.36
N LYS A 91 -14.69 -13.11 8.15
CA LYS A 91 -15.74 -12.93 9.17
C LYS A 91 -15.82 -14.10 10.15
N SER A 92 -15.27 -15.26 9.79
CA SER A 92 -15.30 -16.47 10.63
C SER A 92 -13.97 -16.78 11.31
N LEU A 93 -12.95 -15.93 11.14
CA LEU A 93 -11.68 -16.08 11.84
C LEU A 93 -11.86 -15.98 13.37
N PRO A 94 -11.27 -16.90 14.15
CA PRO A 94 -11.37 -16.87 15.61
C PRO A 94 -10.78 -15.57 16.19
N ALA A 95 -11.51 -14.91 17.08
CA ALA A 95 -11.11 -13.61 17.64
C ALA A 95 -9.90 -13.70 18.60
N ASP A 96 -9.57 -14.90 19.10
CA ASP A 96 -8.45 -15.18 20.00
C ASP A 96 -7.15 -15.52 19.25
N LYS A 97 -7.17 -15.46 17.92
CA LYS A 97 -6.01 -15.76 17.07
C LYS A 97 -5.39 -14.49 16.52
N ASP A 98 -4.07 -14.42 16.58
CA ASP A 98 -3.29 -13.40 15.88
C ASP A 98 -2.91 -13.92 14.51
N VAL A 99 -3.56 -13.37 13.49
CA VAL A 99 -3.41 -13.82 12.11
C VAL A 99 -3.29 -12.65 11.16
N VAL A 100 -2.63 -12.88 10.03
CA VAL A 100 -2.66 -11.96 8.90
C VAL A 100 -3.13 -12.71 7.65
N VAL A 101 -3.95 -12.06 6.85
CA VAL A 101 -4.42 -12.54 5.56
C VAL A 101 -4.01 -11.53 4.51
N TRP A 102 -3.14 -11.95 3.59
CA TRP A 102 -2.75 -11.13 2.45
C TRP A 102 -3.89 -11.10 1.43
N MET A 103 -4.39 -9.91 1.11
CA MET A 103 -5.52 -9.71 0.20
C MET A 103 -5.06 -9.38 -1.24
N GLY A 104 -3.76 -9.44 -1.50
CA GLY A 104 -3.10 -9.11 -2.77
C GLY A 104 -2.55 -7.68 -2.77
N HIS A 105 -1.47 -7.44 -3.55
CA HIS A 105 -0.73 -6.18 -3.56
C HIS A 105 -0.20 -5.83 -2.17
N SER A 106 -0.50 -4.65 -1.65
CA SER A 106 -0.19 -4.24 -0.29
C SER A 106 -1.41 -4.25 0.65
N SER A 107 -2.50 -4.93 0.26
CA SER A 107 -3.69 -5.05 1.10
C SER A 107 -3.59 -6.21 2.09
N PHE A 108 -3.91 -5.93 3.36
CA PHE A 108 -3.96 -6.95 4.41
C PHE A 108 -5.15 -6.78 5.34
N TYR A 109 -5.72 -7.91 5.76
CA TYR A 109 -6.53 -8.00 6.96
C TYR A 109 -5.70 -8.67 8.06
N MET A 110 -5.74 -8.13 9.26
CA MET A 110 -4.98 -8.65 10.40
C MET A 110 -5.84 -8.68 11.65
N GLN A 111 -5.70 -9.76 12.43
CA GLN A 111 -6.10 -9.82 13.82
C GLN A 111 -4.86 -9.79 14.70
N LEU A 112 -4.82 -8.87 15.67
CA LEU A 112 -3.68 -8.70 16.56
C LEU A 112 -4.18 -8.30 17.95
N HIS A 113 -3.93 -9.14 18.96
CA HIS A 113 -4.45 -8.97 20.31
C HIS A 113 -5.99 -8.78 20.34
N GLY A 114 -6.69 -9.54 19.50
CA GLY A 114 -8.14 -9.45 19.33
C GLY A 114 -8.64 -8.23 18.53
N LYS A 115 -7.74 -7.37 18.04
CA LYS A 115 -8.07 -6.19 17.21
C LYS A 115 -8.10 -6.50 15.73
N LYS A 116 -9.10 -6.00 15.03
CA LYS A 116 -9.26 -6.14 13.58
C LYS A 116 -8.69 -4.92 12.87
N ILE A 117 -7.65 -5.17 12.08
CA ILE A 117 -6.85 -4.15 11.43
C ILE A 117 -6.93 -4.36 9.91
N LEU A 118 -7.16 -3.28 9.17
CA LEU A 118 -7.19 -3.29 7.70
C LEU A 118 -6.09 -2.36 7.18
N ILE A 119 -5.29 -2.84 6.21
CA ILE A 119 -4.14 -2.12 5.67
C ILE A 119 -4.35 -1.95 4.18
N ASP A 120 -4.29 -0.70 3.69
CA ASP A 120 -4.37 -0.29 2.27
C ASP A 120 -5.35 -1.15 1.43
N PRO A 121 -6.65 -1.22 1.81
CA PRO A 121 -7.58 -2.13 1.15
C PRO A 121 -7.92 -1.67 -0.27
N ILE A 122 -7.64 -2.54 -1.25
CA ILE A 122 -7.97 -2.31 -2.66
C ILE A 122 -8.65 -3.52 -3.30
N ALA A 123 -9.70 -3.28 -4.09
CA ALA A 123 -10.30 -4.28 -4.99
C ALA A 123 -10.54 -3.75 -6.41
N ALA A 124 -10.03 -2.55 -6.72
CA ALA A 124 -10.16 -1.94 -8.02
C ALA A 124 -9.64 -2.88 -9.12
N THR A 125 -10.37 -2.98 -10.22
CA THR A 125 -9.88 -3.72 -11.39
C THR A 125 -8.71 -3.01 -12.06
N TYR A 126 -8.64 -1.68 -11.95
CA TYR A 126 -7.60 -0.85 -12.55
C TYR A 126 -7.00 0.06 -11.48
N ALA A 127 -5.69 0.00 -11.28
CA ALA A 127 -4.97 0.92 -10.40
C ALA A 127 -4.63 2.24 -11.11
N SER A 128 -5.63 2.84 -11.77
CA SER A 128 -5.45 4.01 -12.63
C SER A 128 -6.73 4.84 -12.69
N PRO A 129 -6.64 6.19 -12.88
CA PRO A 129 -7.82 7.01 -13.12
C PRO A 129 -8.48 6.74 -14.48
N VAL A 130 -7.81 5.99 -15.37
CA VAL A 130 -8.30 5.65 -16.71
C VAL A 130 -8.44 4.13 -16.81
N PRO A 131 -9.60 3.61 -17.28
CA PRO A 131 -9.76 2.17 -17.49
C PRO A 131 -8.71 1.61 -18.46
N LEU A 132 -8.45 0.30 -18.35
CA LEU A 132 -7.54 -0.48 -19.21
C LEU A 132 -6.04 -0.30 -18.97
N ILE A 133 -5.65 0.63 -18.09
CA ILE A 133 -4.27 0.78 -17.61
C ILE A 133 -4.19 0.13 -16.23
N ASP A 134 -3.06 -0.54 -15.93
CA ASP A 134 -2.79 -1.17 -14.64
C ASP A 134 -3.91 -2.11 -14.17
N LYS A 135 -4.34 -3.00 -15.06
CA LYS A 135 -5.37 -4.00 -14.76
C LYS A 135 -4.83 -5.02 -13.74
N ALA A 136 -5.61 -5.32 -12.72
CA ALA A 136 -5.36 -6.42 -11.80
C ALA A 136 -5.21 -7.76 -12.57
N MET A 137 -4.22 -8.56 -12.17
CA MET A 137 -3.98 -9.90 -12.69
C MET A 137 -5.23 -10.77 -12.47
N ASP A 138 -5.56 -11.60 -13.44
CA ASP A 138 -6.77 -12.42 -13.37
C ASP A 138 -6.71 -13.35 -12.15
N GLY A 139 -7.80 -13.40 -11.38
CA GLY A 139 -7.88 -14.18 -10.14
C GLY A 139 -7.32 -13.51 -8.88
N SER A 140 -6.67 -12.34 -8.97
CA SER A 140 -6.12 -11.64 -7.79
C SER A 140 -7.16 -10.87 -6.96
N ASN A 141 -8.25 -10.41 -7.57
CA ASN A 141 -9.33 -9.69 -6.89
C ASN A 141 -10.33 -10.65 -6.25
N VAL A 142 -9.98 -11.22 -5.08
CA VAL A 142 -10.82 -12.19 -4.36
C VAL A 142 -11.57 -11.62 -3.16
N TYR A 143 -11.19 -10.43 -2.69
CA TYR A 143 -11.86 -9.74 -1.58
C TYR A 143 -12.47 -8.42 -2.07
N GLY A 144 -13.69 -8.14 -1.62
CA GLY A 144 -14.36 -6.86 -1.79
C GLY A 144 -14.97 -6.35 -0.47
N PRO A 145 -15.66 -5.19 -0.50
CA PRO A 145 -16.28 -4.60 0.70
C PRO A 145 -17.21 -5.53 1.47
N GLY A 146 -17.88 -6.45 0.76
CA GLY A 146 -18.78 -7.44 1.33
C GLY A 146 -18.09 -8.50 2.19
N ASP A 147 -16.81 -8.76 1.96
CA ASP A 147 -16.01 -9.76 2.70
C ASP A 147 -15.46 -9.20 4.02
N ILE A 148 -15.38 -7.88 4.16
CA ILE A 148 -14.80 -7.23 5.35
C ILE A 148 -15.75 -7.35 6.57
N PRO A 149 -15.24 -7.75 7.75
CA PRO A 149 -15.99 -7.73 9.01
C PRO A 149 -16.59 -6.35 9.33
N ASP A 150 -17.67 -6.32 10.10
CA ASP A 150 -18.44 -5.09 10.34
C ASP A 150 -17.90 -4.24 11.51
N ASP A 151 -16.77 -4.63 12.08
CA ASP A 151 -16.16 -4.09 13.31
C ASP A 151 -14.64 -3.96 13.18
N ILE A 152 -14.17 -3.26 12.15
CA ILE A 152 -12.75 -2.94 11.97
C ILE A 152 -12.35 -1.87 12.98
N ASP A 153 -11.51 -2.23 13.95
CA ASP A 153 -10.98 -1.31 14.96
C ASP A 153 -10.19 -0.17 14.31
N VAL A 154 -9.31 -0.49 13.36
CA VAL A 154 -8.52 0.52 12.65
C VAL A 154 -8.21 0.12 11.21
N MET A 155 -8.35 1.07 10.30
CA MET A 155 -7.82 1.01 8.95
C MET A 155 -6.62 1.95 8.84
N VAL A 156 -5.54 1.53 8.19
CA VAL A 156 -4.42 2.41 7.88
C VAL A 156 -4.31 2.69 6.39
N LEU A 157 -3.77 3.85 6.05
CA LEU A 157 -3.42 4.22 4.68
C LEU A 157 -1.98 4.73 4.60
N SER A 158 -1.12 4.02 3.86
CA SER A 158 0.27 4.42 3.63
C SER A 158 0.40 5.70 2.82
N HIS A 159 -0.25 5.78 1.66
CA HIS A 159 -0.19 6.92 0.77
C HIS A 159 -1.34 6.89 -0.26
N ASP A 160 -1.53 7.96 -1.02
CA ASP A 160 -2.74 8.17 -1.81
C ASP A 160 -2.70 7.62 -3.24
N HIS A 161 -1.71 6.82 -3.64
CA HIS A 161 -1.69 6.24 -4.99
C HIS A 161 -2.90 5.34 -5.26
N TRP A 162 -3.17 5.13 -6.56
CA TRP A 162 -4.37 4.44 -7.04
C TRP A 162 -4.44 2.97 -6.64
N ASP A 163 -3.29 2.35 -6.39
CA ASP A 163 -3.12 0.97 -5.96
C ASP A 163 -3.16 0.79 -4.42
N HIS A 164 -3.22 1.87 -3.65
CA HIS A 164 -3.28 1.85 -2.17
C HIS A 164 -4.57 2.46 -1.59
N LEU A 165 -5.20 3.39 -2.30
CA LEU A 165 -6.42 4.07 -1.85
C LEU A 165 -7.57 3.89 -2.87
N ASP A 166 -8.39 2.89 -2.65
CA ASP A 166 -9.53 2.56 -3.50
C ASP A 166 -10.80 3.29 -3.03
N TYR A 167 -11.21 4.32 -3.77
CA TYR A 167 -12.39 5.14 -3.46
C TYR A 167 -13.66 4.31 -3.25
N ASP A 168 -13.95 3.39 -4.17
CA ASP A 168 -15.19 2.61 -4.12
C ASP A 168 -15.16 1.64 -2.94
N PHE A 169 -14.00 1.04 -2.67
CA PHE A 169 -13.81 0.16 -1.53
C PHE A 169 -13.99 0.89 -0.20
N VAL A 170 -13.23 1.97 0.02
CA VAL A 170 -13.23 2.64 1.33
C VAL A 170 -14.57 3.32 1.61
N ARG A 171 -15.26 3.82 0.59
CA ARG A 171 -16.63 4.35 0.71
C ARG A 171 -17.62 3.28 1.16
N ALA A 172 -17.52 2.08 0.61
CA ALA A 172 -18.45 1.00 0.89
C ALA A 172 -18.26 0.40 2.29
N ILE A 173 -17.05 0.46 2.86
CA ILE A 173 -16.76 -0.06 4.21
C ILE A 173 -16.79 1.00 5.31
N GLU A 174 -17.01 2.28 5.02
CA GLU A 174 -17.02 3.36 6.03
C GLU A 174 -17.80 3.01 7.31
N PRO A 175 -19.02 2.44 7.22
CA PRO A 175 -19.78 2.13 8.43
C PRO A 175 -19.15 1.05 9.32
N LYS A 176 -18.24 0.25 8.77
CA LYS A 176 -17.55 -0.87 9.43
C LYS A 176 -16.25 -0.46 10.13
N VAL A 177 -15.73 0.73 9.83
CA VAL A 177 -14.43 1.20 10.30
C VAL A 177 -14.61 2.18 11.46
N HIS A 178 -13.97 1.90 12.59
CA HIS A 178 -14.02 2.76 13.79
C HIS A 178 -12.97 3.87 13.73
N HIS A 179 -11.74 3.55 13.31
CA HIS A 179 -10.65 4.52 13.18
C HIS A 179 -9.94 4.40 11.83
N VAL A 180 -9.46 5.52 11.32
CA VAL A 180 -8.55 5.60 10.17
C VAL A 180 -7.27 6.28 10.63
N VAL A 181 -6.12 5.66 10.40
CA VAL A 181 -4.80 6.26 10.70
C VAL A 181 -4.00 6.43 9.41
N THR A 182 -3.46 7.63 9.18
CA THR A 182 -2.71 7.92 7.95
C THR A 182 -1.72 9.07 8.15
N GLY A 183 -0.86 9.30 7.16
CA GLY A 183 -0.01 10.48 7.10
C GLY A 183 -0.82 11.77 6.89
N LEU A 184 -0.28 12.90 7.35
CA LEU A 184 -0.84 14.25 7.16
C LEU A 184 -1.38 14.50 5.74
N GLY A 185 -2.57 15.08 5.62
CA GLY A 185 -3.17 15.43 4.33
C GLY A 185 -4.06 14.35 3.74
N ASN A 186 -3.73 13.07 3.92
CA ASN A 186 -4.54 11.96 3.37
C ASN A 186 -5.93 11.87 3.99
N GLY A 187 -6.10 12.33 5.25
CA GLY A 187 -7.40 12.42 5.92
C GLY A 187 -8.43 13.23 5.12
N GLY A 188 -7.97 14.17 4.28
CA GLY A 188 -8.82 14.93 3.39
C GLY A 188 -9.54 14.11 2.32
N TYR A 189 -9.02 12.95 1.91
CA TYR A 189 -9.78 12.04 1.03
C TYR A 189 -10.95 11.41 1.78
N TYR A 190 -10.69 10.82 2.95
CA TYR A 190 -11.71 10.19 3.79
C TYR A 190 -12.83 11.15 4.19
N GLU A 191 -12.49 12.35 4.65
CA GLU A 191 -13.47 13.39 5.00
C GLU A 191 -14.33 13.78 3.78
N LYS A 192 -13.69 14.04 2.63
CA LYS A 192 -14.40 14.34 1.36
C LYS A 192 -15.34 13.20 0.95
N TRP A 193 -14.96 11.97 1.28
CA TRP A 193 -15.70 10.75 0.97
C TRP A 193 -16.68 10.35 2.07
N GLY A 194 -16.91 11.21 3.08
CA GLY A 194 -17.99 11.06 4.05
C GLY A 194 -17.64 10.30 5.32
N TYR A 195 -16.35 10.01 5.57
CA TYR A 195 -15.93 9.56 6.90
C TYR A 195 -16.09 10.72 7.90
N PRO A 196 -16.66 10.46 9.09
CA PRO A 196 -16.67 11.44 10.17
C PRO A 196 -15.24 11.81 10.60
N VAL A 197 -14.98 13.10 10.81
CA VAL A 197 -13.63 13.62 11.12
C VAL A 197 -13.07 13.03 12.42
N GLU A 198 -13.94 12.72 13.38
CA GLU A 198 -13.58 12.08 14.65
C GLU A 198 -13.03 10.65 14.51
N LYS A 199 -13.27 9.99 13.37
CA LYS A 199 -12.67 8.68 13.07
C LYS A 199 -11.25 8.82 12.50
N ILE A 200 -10.88 10.00 12.00
CA ILE A 200 -9.68 10.20 11.17
C ILE A 200 -8.53 10.75 12.03
N HIS A 201 -7.43 10.00 12.07
CA HIS A 201 -6.17 10.38 12.68
C HIS A 201 -5.13 10.56 11.58
N GLU A 202 -4.87 11.82 11.19
CA GLU A 202 -3.82 12.16 10.24
C GLU A 202 -2.62 12.74 10.98
N GLU A 203 -1.51 12.01 11.06
CA GLU A 203 -0.35 12.39 11.88
C GLU A 203 0.95 12.41 11.09
N ASP A 204 1.95 13.06 11.67
CA ASP A 204 3.30 13.12 11.11
C ASP A 204 4.13 11.89 11.51
N TRP A 205 5.29 11.69 10.89
CA TRP A 205 6.18 10.59 11.24
C TRP A 205 6.61 10.62 12.71
N TRP A 206 6.87 9.42 13.24
CA TRP A 206 7.20 9.16 14.65
C TRP A 206 6.10 9.51 15.65
N THR A 207 4.86 9.60 15.19
CA THR A 207 3.70 9.91 16.04
C THR A 207 2.93 8.63 16.40
N PRO A 208 2.72 8.32 17.69
CA PRO A 208 1.85 7.24 18.12
C PRO A 208 0.39 7.69 18.15
N VAL A 209 -0.50 6.86 17.60
CA VAL A 209 -1.95 6.98 17.70
C VAL A 209 -2.46 5.82 18.56
N LYS A 210 -2.93 6.14 19.77
CA LYS A 210 -3.55 5.16 20.65
C LYS A 210 -4.97 4.88 20.19
N ILE A 211 -5.22 3.68 19.70
CA ILE A 211 -6.57 3.22 19.31
C ILE A 211 -7.36 2.89 20.58
N ASP A 212 -6.73 2.15 21.50
CA ASP A 212 -7.22 1.94 22.85
C ASP A 212 -6.06 1.57 23.81
N ASP A 213 -6.38 0.95 24.96
CA ASP A 213 -5.40 0.53 25.96
C ASP A 213 -4.47 -0.61 25.50
N THR A 214 -4.81 -1.29 24.40
CA THR A 214 -4.13 -2.50 23.91
C THR A 214 -3.47 -2.33 22.56
N LEU A 215 -3.90 -1.36 21.73
CA LEU A 215 -3.32 -1.14 20.40
C LEU A 215 -2.88 0.31 20.21
N THR A 216 -1.59 0.47 19.90
CA THR A 216 -1.02 1.72 19.38
C THR A 216 -0.58 1.53 17.93
N VAL A 217 -1.00 2.43 17.05
CA VAL A 217 -0.53 2.52 15.67
C VAL A 217 0.45 3.68 15.56
N TRP A 218 1.68 3.41 15.15
CA TRP A 218 2.68 4.43 14.92
C TRP A 218 2.72 4.80 13.45
N VAL A 219 2.63 6.10 13.15
CA VAL A 219 2.93 6.63 11.81
C VAL A 219 4.43 6.79 11.70
N LEU A 220 5.05 6.11 10.75
CA LEU A 220 6.50 5.98 10.62
C LEU A 220 6.97 6.43 9.22
N PRO A 221 8.25 6.79 9.07
CA PRO A 221 8.76 7.24 7.78
C PRO A 221 8.80 6.15 6.72
N THR A 222 8.60 6.55 5.47
CA THR A 222 8.99 5.78 4.29
C THR A 222 9.60 6.70 3.23
N ARG A 223 10.38 6.17 2.30
CA ARG A 223 11.06 6.95 1.26
C ARG A 223 10.30 6.81 -0.07
N HIS A 224 9.19 7.53 -0.19
CA HIS A 224 8.31 7.46 -1.36
C HIS A 224 7.82 8.86 -1.78
N PHE A 225 6.77 8.92 -2.58
CA PHE A 225 6.08 10.14 -2.98
C PHE A 225 4.56 9.94 -2.90
N SER A 226 3.80 11.02 -3.08
CA SER A 226 2.34 10.97 -3.14
C SER A 226 1.78 11.75 -4.33
N GLY A 227 0.52 11.49 -4.67
CA GLY A 227 -0.26 12.21 -5.66
C GLY A 227 -0.92 11.31 -6.70
N ARG A 228 -2.12 11.71 -7.15
CA ARG A 228 -2.93 10.95 -8.11
C ARG A 228 -2.91 11.50 -9.53
N LEU A 229 -2.63 12.79 -9.72
CA LEU A 229 -2.45 13.42 -11.02
C LEU A 229 -1.84 14.83 -10.96
N LEU A 230 -2.59 15.79 -10.41
CA LEU A 230 -2.31 17.23 -10.56
C LEU A 230 -1.25 17.74 -9.60
N HIS A 231 -1.35 17.29 -8.35
CA HIS A 231 -0.50 17.71 -7.27
C HIS A 231 0.29 16.50 -6.77
N LYS A 232 1.60 16.70 -6.60
CA LYS A 232 2.49 15.71 -6.01
C LYS A 232 2.87 16.15 -4.60
N ASN A 233 3.11 15.18 -3.73
CA ASN A 233 3.68 15.40 -2.40
C ASN A 233 2.88 16.38 -1.51
N GLN A 234 1.56 16.46 -1.70
CA GLN A 234 0.70 17.28 -0.84
C GLN A 234 0.17 16.52 0.37
N THR A 235 0.30 15.20 0.36
CA THR A 235 0.00 14.31 1.48
C THR A 235 1.24 13.52 1.87
N LEU A 236 1.36 13.17 3.14
CA LEU A 236 2.50 12.44 3.68
C LEU A 236 2.34 10.95 3.39
N TYR A 237 3.36 10.33 2.81
CA TYR A 237 3.49 8.88 2.68
C TYR A 237 4.08 8.29 3.96
N ALA A 238 3.61 7.14 4.41
CA ALA A 238 3.99 6.56 5.70
C ALA A 238 4.10 5.03 5.67
N SER A 239 4.95 4.53 6.55
CA SER A 239 4.94 3.16 7.05
C SER A 239 4.22 3.11 8.41
N PHE A 240 3.91 1.90 8.92
CA PHE A 240 3.23 1.76 10.20
C PHE A 240 3.82 0.66 11.07
N ALA A 241 3.85 0.90 12.38
CA ALA A 241 4.01 -0.16 13.38
C ALA A 241 2.74 -0.31 14.21
N PHE A 242 2.30 -1.55 14.36
CA PHE A 242 1.19 -1.95 15.22
C PHE A 242 1.78 -2.57 16.47
N GLU A 243 1.59 -1.92 17.61
CA GLU A 243 2.17 -2.30 18.89
C GLU A 243 1.06 -2.69 19.87
N THR A 244 1.13 -3.94 20.35
CA THR A 244 0.30 -4.48 21.43
C THR A 244 1.17 -4.87 22.64
N PRO A 245 0.60 -5.26 23.80
CA PRO A 245 1.40 -5.64 24.96
C PRO A 245 2.37 -6.80 24.71
N ASP A 246 2.06 -7.67 23.76
CA ASP A 246 2.73 -8.94 23.53
C ASP A 246 3.30 -9.12 22.12
N LYS A 247 2.82 -8.37 21.12
CA LYS A 247 3.26 -8.50 19.72
C LYS A 247 3.46 -7.16 19.04
N LYS A 248 4.37 -7.14 18.06
CA LYS A 248 4.54 -6.01 17.14
C LYS A 248 4.55 -6.45 15.69
N VAL A 249 3.84 -5.71 14.85
CA VAL A 249 3.84 -5.89 13.39
C VAL A 249 4.26 -4.60 12.72
N TYR A 250 5.10 -4.69 11.69
CA TYR A 250 5.51 -3.54 10.88
C TYR A 250 4.98 -3.70 9.45
N TYR A 251 4.53 -2.59 8.84
CA TYR A 251 4.15 -2.50 7.43
C TYR A 251 4.91 -1.35 6.78
N THR A 252 5.59 -1.61 5.68
CA THR A 252 6.48 -0.62 5.05
C THR A 252 5.75 0.49 4.31
N GLY A 253 4.50 0.27 3.88
CA GLY A 253 4.01 0.99 2.71
C GLY A 253 4.91 0.72 1.50
N ASP A 254 4.95 1.67 0.60
CA ASP A 254 5.96 1.72 -0.46
C ASP A 254 7.09 2.66 -0.07
N GLY A 255 8.29 2.40 -0.57
CA GLY A 255 9.41 3.32 -0.49
C GLY A 255 10.75 2.63 -0.68
N GLY A 256 11.68 3.31 -1.36
CA GLY A 256 13.03 2.79 -1.61
C GLY A 256 13.84 2.60 -0.33
N TYR A 257 14.96 1.89 -0.44
CA TYR A 257 15.78 1.55 0.72
C TYR A 257 16.53 2.78 1.29
N ASP A 258 16.63 2.85 2.62
CA ASP A 258 17.52 3.74 3.37
C ASP A 258 17.77 3.18 4.80
N ASP A 259 18.42 3.95 5.67
CA ASP A 259 18.81 3.53 7.02
C ASP A 259 17.65 3.52 8.04
N ARG A 260 16.41 3.90 7.64
CA ARG A 260 15.25 3.95 8.53
C ARG A 260 14.95 2.61 9.18
N PHE A 261 15.20 1.50 8.48
CA PHE A 261 14.90 0.16 8.97
C PHE A 261 15.72 -0.18 10.22
N GLN A 262 17.00 0.22 10.26
CA GLN A 262 17.85 0.05 11.44
C GLN A 262 17.36 0.91 12.62
N GLU A 263 16.95 2.15 12.35
CA GLU A 263 16.42 3.05 13.38
C GLU A 263 15.10 2.51 13.96
N ILE A 264 14.18 2.10 13.09
CA ILE A 264 12.88 1.52 13.45
C ILE A 264 13.09 0.21 14.23
N GLY A 265 13.89 -0.73 13.71
CA GLY A 265 14.22 -1.98 14.40
C GLY A 265 14.79 -1.76 15.80
N LYS A 266 15.70 -0.79 15.93
CA LYS A 266 16.29 -0.39 17.23
C LYS A 266 15.26 0.24 18.18
N LYS A 267 14.38 1.12 17.69
CA LYS A 267 13.37 1.81 18.51
C LYS A 267 12.36 0.82 19.11
N PHE A 268 11.90 -0.13 18.30
CA PHE A 268 10.84 -1.08 18.70
C PHE A 268 11.38 -2.38 19.31
N GLY A 269 12.68 -2.65 19.18
CA GLY A 269 13.32 -3.86 19.69
C GLY A 269 12.96 -5.12 18.89
N GLY A 270 12.71 -4.96 17.60
CA GLY A 270 12.26 -6.04 16.71
C GLY A 270 10.75 -6.14 16.54
N PHE A 271 10.35 -6.99 15.59
CA PHE A 271 8.95 -7.24 15.24
C PHE A 271 8.67 -8.74 15.13
N ASP A 272 7.47 -9.16 15.51
CA ASP A 272 7.03 -10.55 15.31
C ASP A 272 6.74 -10.84 13.84
N LEU A 273 6.33 -9.82 13.09
CA LEU A 273 6.10 -9.88 11.66
C LEU A 273 6.41 -8.53 11.01
N ALA A 274 7.06 -8.57 9.84
CA ALA A 274 7.16 -7.42 8.94
C ALA A 274 6.50 -7.73 7.59
N LEU A 275 5.63 -6.82 7.14
CA LEU A 275 5.01 -6.78 5.82
C LEU A 275 5.83 -5.79 4.98
N ILE A 276 6.59 -6.28 4.02
CA ILE A 276 7.64 -5.51 3.33
C ILE A 276 7.38 -5.51 1.82
N GLU A 277 7.31 -4.33 1.20
CA GLU A 277 7.23 -4.23 -0.26
C GLU A 277 8.45 -4.87 -0.93
N ASP A 278 8.24 -5.62 -2.01
CA ASP A 278 9.33 -6.21 -2.81
C ASP A 278 9.03 -6.24 -4.31
N GLY A 279 7.99 -5.55 -4.74
CA GLY A 279 7.57 -5.49 -6.14
C GLY A 279 7.69 -4.07 -6.71
N GLN A 280 7.44 -3.95 -8.01
CA GLN A 280 7.35 -2.66 -8.72
C GLN A 280 8.67 -1.86 -8.71
N TYR A 281 9.75 -2.52 -8.34
CA TYR A 281 11.10 -1.96 -8.38
C TYR A 281 11.61 -1.83 -9.81
N ASN A 282 12.55 -0.92 -9.98
CA ASN A 282 13.40 -0.82 -11.16
C ASN A 282 14.64 0.02 -10.82
N THR A 283 15.75 -0.26 -11.50
CA THR A 283 16.98 0.53 -11.40
C THR A 283 16.82 2.00 -11.82
N ALA A 284 15.73 2.34 -12.53
CA ALA A 284 15.37 3.68 -12.92
C ALA A 284 14.72 4.51 -11.79
N TRP A 285 14.33 3.89 -10.67
CA TRP A 285 13.74 4.56 -9.50
C TRP A 285 14.09 3.85 -8.16
N PRO A 286 15.39 3.65 -7.87
CA PRO A 286 15.82 2.87 -6.71
C PRO A 286 15.45 3.52 -5.36
N THR A 287 15.06 4.79 -5.37
CA THR A 287 14.73 5.56 -4.16
C THR A 287 13.25 5.61 -3.84
N VAL A 288 12.38 4.91 -4.59
CA VAL A 288 10.92 4.86 -4.36
C VAL A 288 10.38 3.44 -4.22
N HIS A 289 11.08 2.42 -4.72
CA HIS A 289 10.75 1.00 -4.47
C HIS A 289 12.03 0.21 -4.19
N MET A 290 11.94 -0.77 -3.30
CA MET A 290 13.08 -1.60 -2.91
C MET A 290 13.31 -2.74 -3.90
N MET A 291 14.58 -3.00 -4.22
CA MET A 291 14.93 -4.27 -4.83
C MET A 291 14.65 -5.41 -3.84
N PRO A 292 14.30 -6.63 -4.30
CA PRO A 292 14.00 -7.75 -3.39
C PRO A 292 15.12 -8.07 -2.39
N GLU A 293 16.38 -7.85 -2.77
CA GLU A 293 17.55 -7.99 -1.90
C GLU A 293 17.58 -6.91 -0.81
N GLU A 294 17.14 -5.69 -1.12
CA GLU A 294 16.99 -4.62 -0.15
C GLU A 294 15.81 -4.87 0.79
N SER A 295 14.70 -5.43 0.29
CA SER A 295 13.56 -5.87 1.11
C SER A 295 13.97 -6.98 2.08
N ALA A 296 14.79 -7.94 1.64
CA ALA A 296 15.35 -8.97 2.52
C ALA A 296 16.27 -8.35 3.60
N LYS A 297 17.13 -7.41 3.20
CA LYS A 297 17.99 -6.66 4.13
C LYS A 297 17.18 -5.84 5.14
N ALA A 298 16.09 -5.19 4.71
CA ALA A 298 15.20 -4.44 5.59
C ALA A 298 14.59 -5.36 6.68
N GLY A 299 14.23 -6.59 6.33
CA GLY A 299 13.77 -7.60 7.30
C GLY A 299 14.77 -7.90 8.42
N GLU A 300 16.07 -8.01 8.09
CA GLU A 300 17.14 -8.18 9.08
C GLU A 300 17.32 -6.96 9.99
N GLU A 301 17.32 -5.77 9.38
CA GLU A 301 17.57 -4.50 10.08
C GLU A 301 16.40 -4.09 10.99
N LEU A 302 15.19 -4.52 10.64
CA LEU A 302 14.02 -4.44 11.50
C LEU A 302 14.06 -5.44 12.66
N HIS A 303 14.98 -6.40 12.66
CA HIS A 303 15.00 -7.54 13.59
C HIS A 303 13.66 -8.28 13.61
N ALA A 304 13.07 -8.48 12.43
CA ALA A 304 11.82 -9.21 12.29
C ALA A 304 12.03 -10.70 12.61
N LYS A 305 11.02 -11.36 13.20
CA LYS A 305 11.01 -12.83 13.35
C LYS A 305 10.50 -13.52 12.09
N ALA A 306 9.59 -12.87 11.37
CA ALA A 306 9.06 -13.32 10.09
C ALA A 306 8.83 -12.15 9.14
N VAL A 307 8.92 -12.42 7.83
CA VAL A 307 8.69 -11.44 6.76
C VAL A 307 7.68 -12.00 5.77
N ILE A 308 6.68 -11.20 5.40
CA ILE A 308 5.81 -11.44 4.24
C ILE A 308 6.12 -10.35 3.20
N PRO A 309 6.59 -10.73 1.99
CA PRO A 309 6.70 -9.78 0.89
C PRO A 309 5.32 -9.35 0.39
N CYS A 310 5.19 -8.09 -0.03
CA CYS A 310 3.96 -7.51 -0.55
C CYS A 310 4.22 -6.56 -1.73
N HIS A 311 3.18 -5.84 -2.18
CA HIS A 311 3.20 -4.98 -3.37
C HIS A 311 3.29 -5.77 -4.70
N ASN A 312 3.77 -7.01 -4.69
CA ASN A 312 3.69 -7.94 -5.82
C ASN A 312 2.27 -8.57 -6.02
N GLY A 313 2.12 -9.40 -7.06
CA GLY A 313 1.02 -10.37 -7.19
C GLY A 313 -0.37 -9.86 -7.59
N LYS A 314 -0.51 -8.55 -7.87
CA LYS A 314 -1.82 -7.97 -8.26
C LYS A 314 -1.74 -7.05 -9.47
N TYR A 315 -0.90 -6.01 -9.46
CA TYR A 315 -0.81 -5.05 -10.57
C TYR A 315 0.58 -5.07 -11.22
N PRO A 316 0.68 -5.10 -12.57
CA PRO A 316 1.95 -5.06 -13.29
C PRO A 316 2.48 -3.63 -13.47
N LEU A 317 2.85 -2.95 -12.38
CA LEU A 317 3.30 -1.54 -12.39
C LEU A 317 4.81 -1.36 -12.66
N SER A 318 5.50 -2.39 -13.15
CA SER A 318 6.90 -2.36 -13.56
C SER A 318 7.17 -3.40 -14.66
N ASP A 319 8.39 -3.46 -15.18
CA ASP A 319 8.81 -4.30 -16.31
C ASP A 319 9.55 -5.60 -15.91
N HIS A 320 9.76 -5.85 -14.62
CA HIS A 320 10.24 -7.13 -14.10
C HIS A 320 9.21 -8.24 -14.34
N THR A 321 9.64 -9.51 -14.33
CA THR A 321 8.65 -10.59 -14.49
C THR A 321 7.77 -10.72 -13.25
N TRP A 322 6.54 -11.22 -13.40
CA TRP A 322 5.59 -11.33 -12.29
C TRP A 322 6.08 -12.27 -11.17
N LYS A 323 6.94 -13.25 -11.49
CA LYS A 323 7.56 -14.19 -10.54
C LYS A 323 8.81 -13.63 -9.86
N GLU A 324 9.48 -12.69 -10.52
CA GLU A 324 10.80 -12.21 -10.13
C GLU A 324 10.87 -11.72 -8.66
N PRO A 325 9.90 -10.94 -8.13
CA PRO A 325 9.89 -10.54 -6.72
C PRO A 325 10.04 -11.73 -5.77
N TYR A 326 9.19 -12.74 -5.93
CA TYR A 326 9.18 -13.92 -5.07
C TYR A 326 10.47 -14.75 -5.20
N GLU A 327 10.98 -14.92 -6.41
CA GLU A 327 12.20 -15.69 -6.67
C GLU A 327 13.42 -15.01 -6.03
N ARG A 328 13.56 -13.70 -6.24
CA ARG A 328 14.72 -12.94 -5.76
C ARG A 328 14.70 -12.76 -4.25
N ILE A 329 13.55 -12.44 -3.65
CA ILE A 329 13.48 -12.34 -2.19
C ILE A 329 13.72 -13.70 -1.52
N THR A 330 13.24 -14.79 -2.12
CA THR A 330 13.51 -16.15 -1.62
C THR A 330 14.99 -16.50 -1.66
N GLU A 331 15.69 -16.12 -2.72
CA GLU A 331 17.15 -16.28 -2.81
C GLU A 331 17.87 -15.39 -1.78
N ALA A 332 17.50 -14.11 -1.71
CA ALA A 332 18.11 -13.13 -0.81
C ALA A 332 17.91 -13.45 0.67
N ALA A 333 16.79 -14.07 1.03
CA ALA A 333 16.47 -14.47 2.41
C ALA A 333 17.16 -15.79 2.84
N LYS A 334 17.96 -16.45 1.98
CA LYS A 334 18.70 -17.65 2.39
C LYS A 334 19.71 -17.33 3.47
N GLY A 335 19.54 -17.98 4.62
CA GLY A 335 20.40 -17.76 5.80
C GLY A 335 20.00 -16.53 6.62
N ALA A 336 18.88 -15.90 6.29
CA ALA A 336 18.32 -14.82 7.10
C ALA A 336 17.96 -15.28 8.51
N SER A 337 17.99 -14.36 9.47
CA SER A 337 17.60 -14.59 10.86
C SER A 337 16.08 -14.74 11.05
N TYR A 338 15.31 -14.28 10.07
CA TYR A 338 13.85 -14.34 10.06
C TYR A 338 13.31 -15.48 9.18
N GLN A 339 12.06 -15.87 9.43
CA GLN A 339 11.32 -16.77 8.54
C GLN A 339 10.68 -16.00 7.39
N LEU A 340 11.09 -16.27 6.14
CA LEU A 340 10.36 -15.80 4.97
C LEU A 340 9.06 -16.61 4.81
N LEU A 341 7.94 -15.90 4.68
CA LEU A 341 6.59 -16.44 4.51
C LEU A 341 6.01 -15.93 3.20
N THR A 342 5.58 -16.83 2.33
CA THR A 342 4.98 -16.43 1.04
C THR A 342 3.60 -17.07 0.90
N PRO A 343 2.58 -16.54 1.61
CA PRO A 343 1.22 -17.05 1.49
C PRO A 343 0.67 -16.84 0.07
N ARG A 344 -0.28 -17.68 -0.34
CA ARG A 344 -1.14 -17.37 -1.50
C ARG A 344 -2.08 -16.21 -1.14
N ILE A 345 -2.63 -15.50 -2.13
CA ILE A 345 -3.65 -14.49 -1.85
C ILE A 345 -4.83 -15.15 -1.11
N GLY A 346 -5.15 -14.60 0.04
CA GLY A 346 -6.17 -15.04 0.96
C GLY A 346 -5.76 -16.12 1.96
N GLU A 347 -4.57 -16.69 1.83
CA GLU A 347 -4.08 -17.70 2.77
C GLU A 347 -3.74 -17.06 4.13
N THR A 348 -4.23 -17.69 5.19
CA THR A 348 -4.01 -17.22 6.56
C THR A 348 -2.61 -17.57 7.04
N VAL A 349 -1.96 -16.63 7.72
CA VAL A 349 -0.68 -16.80 8.41
C VAL A 349 -0.88 -16.54 9.91
N GLU A 350 -0.41 -17.44 10.78
CA GLU A 350 -0.46 -17.24 12.23
C GLU A 350 0.78 -16.47 12.71
N ILE A 351 0.59 -15.33 13.37
CA ILE A 351 1.69 -14.46 13.82
C ILE A 351 2.38 -15.11 15.02
N GLY A 352 3.62 -15.55 14.83
CA GLY A 352 4.39 -16.30 15.83
C GLY A 352 4.03 -17.79 15.94
N GLY A 353 3.24 -18.32 14.99
CA GLY A 353 2.84 -19.73 14.91
C GLY A 353 3.65 -20.56 13.92
N ASP A 354 3.24 -21.82 13.71
CA ASP A 354 3.83 -22.71 12.69
C ASP A 354 3.24 -22.40 11.31
N ASN A 355 4.08 -21.91 10.41
CA ASN A 355 3.73 -21.56 9.04
C ASN A 355 4.58 -22.32 8.01
N SER A 356 5.05 -23.53 8.36
CA SER A 356 5.99 -24.33 7.56
C SER A 356 5.54 -24.66 6.13
N GLY A 357 4.24 -24.60 5.84
CA GLY A 357 3.66 -24.87 4.51
C GLY A 357 3.61 -23.69 3.54
N LEU A 358 3.92 -22.47 3.96
CA LEU A 358 3.69 -21.25 3.16
C LEU A 358 4.88 -20.88 2.27
N ARG A 359 5.13 -21.66 1.21
CA ARG A 359 6.32 -21.48 0.36
C ARG A 359 6.06 -21.73 -1.12
N GLU A 360 6.64 -20.87 -1.95
CA GLU A 360 6.94 -21.11 -3.37
C GLU A 360 5.76 -21.50 -4.28
N TRP A 361 4.54 -21.05 -3.96
CA TRP A 361 3.34 -21.35 -4.75
C TRP A 361 3.43 -20.89 -6.22
N TRP A 362 4.22 -19.85 -6.53
CA TRP A 362 4.41 -19.33 -7.88
C TRP A 362 5.11 -20.32 -8.82
N LYS A 363 5.80 -21.34 -8.28
CA LYS A 363 6.40 -22.43 -9.07
C LYS A 363 5.35 -23.35 -9.70
N GLU A 364 4.11 -23.31 -9.22
CA GLU A 364 2.98 -24.10 -9.73
C GLU A 364 2.27 -23.42 -10.92
N MET A 365 2.70 -22.22 -11.32
CA MET A 365 2.05 -21.40 -12.35
C MET A 365 3.00 -21.11 -13.52
N GLU A 366 2.44 -20.75 -14.68
CA GLU A 366 3.19 -20.26 -15.86
C GLU A 366 3.23 -18.74 -15.99
#